data_AF-A0AAN6Q3M0-F1
#
_entry.id   AF-A0AAN6Q3M0-F1
#
_cell.length_a   1.000
_cell.length_b   1.000
_cell.length_c   1.000
_cell.angle_alpha   90.00
_cell.angle_beta   90.00
_cell.angle_gamma   90.00
#
_symmetry.space_group_name_H-M   'P 1'
#
loop_
_entity.id
_entity.type
_entity.pdbx_description
1 polymer ?
#
loop_
_entity_poly.entity_id
_entity_poly.type
_entity_poly.pdbx_seq_one_letter_code
_entity_poly.pdbx_strand_id
1 'polypeptide(L)'
;MASIEIGATNWRRIEVGRVLKLENAGLAVIVEIIDHKRALVDGPSTDAKLATPRGVVQLSRTLLTPISIDNLPRGARTGAVKKAWEAASVDTKWAENNWAKKQLQQERRQSLTDFDRFKVMRLKKQRRFEERKALAKIRASA
;
A
#
# COMPACT_ATOMS: atom_id res chain seq x y z
N MET A 1 18.52 -9.23 33.30
CA MET A 1 17.05 -9.35 33.12
C MET A 1 16.69 -8.54 31.90
N ALA A 2 16.16 -9.16 30.84
CA ALA A 2 15.74 -8.41 29.65
C ALA A 2 14.49 -7.59 30.01
N SER A 3 14.61 -6.26 30.01
CA SER A 3 13.48 -5.36 30.19
C SER A 3 12.60 -5.45 28.94
N ILE A 4 11.36 -5.92 29.12
CA ILE A 4 10.35 -5.88 28.07
C ILE A 4 9.69 -4.51 28.13
N GLU A 5 10.02 -3.64 27.19
CA GLU A 5 9.33 -2.36 27.01
C GLU A 5 7.98 -2.61 26.31
N ILE A 6 6.89 -2.51 27.07
CA ILE A 6 5.54 -2.58 26.51
C ILE A 6 5.22 -1.22 25.86
N GLY A 7 5.48 -1.11 24.56
CA GLY A 7 5.12 0.06 23.76
C GLY A 7 3.60 0.19 23.57
N ALA A 8 3.09 1.42 23.53
CA ALA A 8 1.68 1.69 23.24
C ALA A 8 1.31 1.21 21.83
N THR A 9 0.09 0.70 21.68
CA THR A 9 -0.40 0.23 20.37
C THR A 9 -0.56 1.40 19.41
N ASN A 10 0.23 1.41 18.33
CA ASN A 10 0.18 2.42 17.29
C ASN A 10 -0.87 2.06 16.22
N TRP A 11 -2.14 2.41 16.47
CA TRP A 11 -3.19 2.28 15.45
C TRP A 11 -3.04 3.34 14.37
N ARG A 12 -3.36 3.00 13.12
CA ARG A 12 -3.49 3.99 12.04
C ARG A 12 -4.70 4.87 12.35
N ARG A 13 -4.47 6.15 12.59
CA ARG A 13 -5.50 7.12 12.94
C ARG A 13 -5.97 7.88 11.70
N ILE A 14 -7.19 8.39 11.79
CA ILE A 14 -7.76 9.32 10.82
C ILE A 14 -7.28 10.71 11.24
N GLU A 15 -6.37 11.27 10.44
CA GLU A 15 -5.75 12.57 10.70
C GLU A 15 -5.40 13.25 9.37
N VAL A 16 -5.23 14.57 9.42
CA VAL A 16 -4.79 15.35 8.25
C VAL A 16 -3.38 14.92 7.86
N GLY A 17 -3.16 14.66 6.57
CA GLY A 17 -1.89 14.15 6.05
C GLY A 17 -1.81 12.63 5.94
N ARG A 18 -2.77 11.88 6.49
CA ARG A 18 -2.81 10.41 6.35
C ARG A 18 -3.22 10.01 4.94
N VAL A 19 -2.46 9.11 4.32
CA VAL A 19 -2.76 8.57 3.00
C VAL A 19 -3.72 7.38 3.12
N LEU A 20 -4.77 7.40 2.30
CA LEU A 20 -5.80 6.41 2.16
C LEU A 20 -5.73 5.75 0.79
N LYS A 21 -6.07 4.47 0.73
CA LYS A 21 -6.47 3.81 -0.52
C LYS A 21 -7.99 3.83 -0.61
N LEU A 22 -8.52 4.27 -1.74
CA LEU A 22 -9.94 4.20 -2.02
C LEU A 22 -10.29 2.83 -2.63
N GLU A 23 -11.46 2.30 -2.30
CA GLU A 23 -11.87 0.97 -2.78
C GLU A 23 -11.96 0.90 -4.32
N ASN A 24 -12.54 1.94 -4.93
CA ASN A 24 -12.80 2.02 -6.37
C ASN A 24 -11.94 3.07 -7.09
N ALA A 25 -10.90 3.59 -6.44
CA ALA A 25 -10.07 4.64 -6.99
C ALA A 25 -8.61 4.47 -6.53
N GLY A 26 -7.80 5.49 -6.79
CA GLY A 26 -6.39 5.49 -6.46
C GLY A 26 -6.11 5.79 -4.98
N LEU A 27 -5.00 6.48 -4.77
CA LEU A 27 -4.58 6.95 -3.47
C LEU A 27 -5.03 8.39 -3.27
N ALA A 28 -5.29 8.75 -2.03
CA ALA A 28 -5.61 10.13 -1.66
C ALA A 28 -5.14 10.42 -0.24
N VAL A 29 -4.76 11.66 0.03
CA VAL A 29 -4.44 12.12 1.39
C VAL A 29 -5.66 12.79 2.01
N ILE A 30 -5.88 12.60 3.31
CA ILE A 30 -6.87 13.36 4.07
C ILE A 30 -6.37 14.80 4.20
N VAL A 31 -7.12 15.74 3.63
CA VAL A 31 -6.84 17.17 3.74
C VAL A 31 -7.62 17.80 4.89
N GLU A 32 -8.84 17.31 5.11
CA GLU A 32 -9.72 17.79 6.17
C GLU A 32 -10.72 16.69 6.57
N ILE A 33 -11.02 16.61 7.86
CA ILE A 33 -12.04 15.72 8.40
C ILE A 33 -13.33 16.54 8.51
N ILE A 34 -14.37 16.11 7.81
CA ILE A 34 -15.66 16.83 7.77
C ILE A 34 -16.51 16.39 8.95
N ASP A 35 -16.66 15.07 9.10
CA ASP A 35 -17.42 14.44 10.18
C ASP A 35 -16.87 13.03 10.45
N HIS A 36 -17.51 12.29 11.37
CA HIS A 36 -17.09 10.93 11.74
C HIS A 36 -17.12 9.90 10.60
N LYS A 37 -17.83 10.19 9.51
CA LYS A 37 -18.04 9.27 8.38
C LYS A 37 -17.37 9.76 7.11
N ARG A 38 -17.00 11.04 7.00
CA ARG A 38 -16.53 11.66 5.76
C ARG A 38 -15.28 12.50 5.96
N ALA A 39 -14.40 12.44 4.97
CA ALA A 39 -13.22 13.29 4.88
C ALA A 39 -13.13 13.92 3.49
N LEU A 40 -12.59 15.14 3.43
CA LEU A 40 -12.13 15.75 2.20
C LEU A 40 -10.74 15.21 1.89
N VAL A 41 -10.59 14.64 0.70
CA VAL A 41 -9.34 14.03 0.26
C VAL A 41 -8.86 14.64 -1.05
N ASP A 42 -7.58 14.49 -1.31
CA ASP A 42 -6.93 14.94 -2.55
C ASP A 42 -5.80 13.96 -2.90
N GLY A 43 -5.68 13.55 -4.16
CA GLY A 43 -4.71 12.52 -4.58
C GLY A 43 -3.92 12.93 -5.81
N PRO A 44 -3.01 13.91 -5.71
CA PRO A 44 -2.22 14.42 -6.84
C PRO A 44 -1.03 13.51 -7.18
N SER A 45 -1.26 12.20 -7.27
CA SER A 45 -0.26 11.22 -7.71
C SER A 45 0.17 11.48 -9.15
N THR A 46 1.43 11.17 -9.47
CA THR A 46 1.95 11.27 -10.84
C THR A 46 1.37 10.19 -11.74
N ASP A 47 1.11 9.01 -11.19
CA ASP A 47 0.46 7.90 -11.90
C ASP A 47 -1.04 8.15 -12.07
N ALA A 48 -1.51 8.26 -13.31
CA ALA A 48 -2.92 8.50 -13.63
C ALA A 48 -3.88 7.43 -13.07
N LYS A 49 -3.41 6.19 -12.88
CA LYS A 49 -4.20 5.10 -12.27
C LYS A 49 -4.39 5.27 -10.76
N LEU A 50 -3.45 5.97 -10.11
CA LEU A 50 -3.43 6.20 -8.67
C LEU A 50 -3.90 7.61 -8.31
N ALA A 51 -3.95 8.52 -9.28
CA ALA A 51 -4.45 9.87 -9.10
C ALA A 51 -5.94 9.86 -8.76
N THR A 52 -6.31 10.65 -7.76
CA THR A 52 -7.69 10.83 -7.31
C THR A 52 -8.01 12.31 -7.29
N PRO A 53 -9.11 12.76 -7.93
CA PRO A 53 -9.51 14.15 -7.87
C PRO A 53 -9.87 14.55 -6.44
N ARG A 54 -9.68 15.83 -6.12
CA ARG A 54 -10.11 16.38 -4.85
C ARG A 54 -11.62 16.19 -4.66
N GLY A 55 -12.03 15.61 -3.54
CA GLY A 55 -13.44 15.32 -3.30
C GLY A 55 -13.71 14.79 -1.91
N VAL A 56 -14.99 14.65 -1.58
CA VAL A 56 -15.44 14.08 -0.31
C VAL A 56 -15.59 12.57 -0.45
N VAL A 57 -15.04 11.83 0.50
CA VAL A 57 -15.12 10.36 0.54
C VAL A 57 -15.66 9.87 1.88
N GLN A 58 -16.39 8.76 1.83
CA GLN A 58 -16.84 8.05 3.03
C GLN A 58 -15.71 7.19 3.57
N LEU A 59 -15.38 7.36 4.85
CA LEU A 59 -14.33 6.62 5.56
C LEU A 59 -14.60 5.11 5.62
N SER A 60 -15.86 4.68 5.51
CA SER A 60 -16.22 3.26 5.43
C SER A 60 -15.79 2.58 4.12
N ARG A 61 -15.52 3.36 3.06
CA ARG A 61 -15.07 2.89 1.73
C ARG A 61 -13.60 3.18 1.48
N THR A 62 -12.83 3.42 2.54
CA THR A 62 -11.40 3.71 2.46
C THR A 62 -10.60 2.74 3.33
N LEU A 63 -9.34 2.55 2.96
CA LEU A 63 -8.38 1.75 3.71
C LEU A 63 -7.21 2.62 4.13
N LEU A 64 -6.97 2.70 5.43
CA LEU A 64 -5.87 3.47 6.01
C LEU A 64 -4.51 2.82 5.69
N THR A 65 -3.66 3.58 4.99
CA THR A 65 -2.29 3.16 4.70
C THR A 65 -1.35 3.56 5.84
N PRO A 66 -0.19 2.89 5.99
CA PRO A 66 0.82 3.31 6.97
C PRO A 66 1.52 4.63 6.58
N ILE A 67 1.31 5.15 5.38
CA ILE A 67 1.99 6.35 4.89
C ILE A 67 1.27 7.60 5.45
N SER A 68 2.03 8.54 6.01
CA SER A 68 1.59 9.88 6.35
C SER A 68 2.48 10.92 5.70
N ILE A 69 1.89 12.07 5.41
CA ILE A 69 2.55 13.32 5.11
C ILE A 69 2.47 14.16 6.39
N ASP A 70 3.62 14.39 7.02
CA ASP A 70 3.68 15.16 8.25
C ASP A 70 3.51 16.65 7.95
N ASN A 71 2.91 17.39 8.89
CA ASN A 71 2.73 18.84 8.84
C ASN A 71 1.95 19.37 7.62
N LEU A 72 1.04 18.59 7.04
CA LEU A 72 0.13 19.09 6.00
C LEU A 72 -0.87 20.10 6.62
N PRO A 73 -0.93 21.35 6.15
CA PRO A 73 -1.90 22.32 6.65
C PRO A 73 -3.33 21.85 6.37
N ARG A 74 -4.22 21.97 7.37
CA ARG A 74 -5.64 21.64 7.19
C ARG A 74 -6.23 22.48 6.07
N GLY A 75 -6.99 21.85 5.18
CA GLY A 75 -7.63 22.55 4.06
C GLY A 75 -6.68 22.94 2.92
N ALA A 76 -5.42 22.47 2.93
CA ALA A 76 -4.44 22.75 1.85
C ALA A 76 -5.03 22.49 0.45
N ARG A 77 -4.77 23.40 -0.47
CA ARG A 77 -5.20 23.28 -1.89
C ARG A 77 -4.29 22.29 -2.62
N THR A 78 -4.78 21.77 -3.75
CA THR A 78 -4.11 20.71 -4.54
C THR A 78 -2.66 21.03 -4.89
N GLY A 79 -2.32 22.29 -5.19
CA GLY A 79 -0.93 22.67 -5.45
C GLY A 79 0.01 22.49 -4.26
N ALA A 80 -0.45 22.79 -3.04
CA ALA A 80 0.34 22.56 -1.81
C ALA A 80 0.39 21.07 -1.46
N VAL A 81 -0.73 20.36 -1.63
CA VAL A 81 -0.79 18.91 -1.42
C VAL A 81 0.17 18.18 -2.37
N LYS A 82 0.23 18.58 -3.64
CA LYS A 82 1.15 17.98 -4.63
C LYS A 82 2.61 18.13 -4.22
N LYS A 83 3.03 19.33 -3.80
CA LYS A 83 4.40 19.56 -3.30
C LYS A 83 4.71 18.68 -2.09
N ALA A 84 3.78 18.58 -1.15
CA ALA A 84 3.95 17.75 0.04
C ALA A 84 3.96 16.24 -0.29
N TRP A 85 3.16 15.82 -1.27
CA TRP A 85 3.09 14.44 -1.76
C TRP A 85 4.41 13.99 -2.40
N GLU A 86 4.97 14.84 -3.26
CA GLU A 86 6.27 14.63 -3.91
C GLU A 86 7.40 14.65 -2.88
N ALA A 87 7.42 15.63 -1.98
CA ALA A 87 8.41 15.73 -0.90
C ALA A 87 8.39 14.52 0.03
N ALA A 88 7.21 14.00 0.36
CA ALA A 88 7.06 12.78 1.15
C ALA A 88 7.31 11.49 0.35
N SER A 89 7.51 11.60 -0.98
CA SER A 89 7.72 10.48 -1.91
C SER A 89 6.67 9.37 -1.72
N VAL A 90 5.40 9.76 -1.70
CA VAL A 90 4.29 8.85 -1.39
C VAL A 90 4.18 7.74 -2.44
N ASP A 91 4.34 8.07 -3.73
CA ASP A 91 4.21 7.10 -4.83
C ASP A 91 5.27 5.99 -4.75
N THR A 92 6.52 6.34 -4.43
CA THR A 92 7.60 5.36 -4.26
C THR A 92 7.37 4.49 -3.02
N LYS A 93 7.03 5.10 -1.88
CA LYS A 93 6.67 4.38 -0.65
C LYS A 93 5.48 3.45 -0.87
N TRP A 94 4.51 3.85 -1.68
CA TRP A 94 3.39 3.00 -2.06
C TRP A 94 3.84 1.82 -2.91
N ALA A 95 4.63 2.06 -3.97
CA ALA A 95 5.13 1.00 -4.85
C ALA A 95 5.95 -0.06 -4.10
N GLU A 96 6.70 0.35 -3.08
CA GLU A 96 7.47 -0.56 -2.23
C GLU A 96 6.62 -1.36 -1.24
N ASN A 97 5.42 -0.87 -0.92
CA ASN A 97 4.52 -1.52 0.03
C ASN A 97 4.06 -2.90 -0.49
N ASN A 98 3.92 -3.85 0.43
CA ASN A 98 3.40 -5.19 0.17
C ASN A 98 2.01 -5.17 -0.49
N TRP A 99 1.17 -4.18 -0.17
CA TRP A 99 -0.13 -4.02 -0.83
C TRP A 99 -0.01 -3.75 -2.33
N ALA A 100 0.83 -2.80 -2.73
CA ALA A 100 1.06 -2.50 -4.15
C ALA A 100 1.71 -3.67 -4.87
N LYS A 101 2.74 -4.27 -4.26
CA LYS A 101 3.42 -5.47 -4.81
C LYS A 101 2.45 -6.63 -5.03
N LYS A 102 1.53 -6.87 -4.09
CA LYS A 102 0.52 -7.92 -4.19
C LYS A 102 -0.49 -7.62 -5.29
N GLN A 103 -0.96 -6.38 -5.41
CA GLN A 103 -1.86 -5.97 -6.48
C GLN A 103 -1.21 -6.16 -7.85
N LEU A 104 0.02 -5.68 -8.02
CA LEU A 104 0.79 -5.86 -9.25
C LEU A 104 1.08 -7.33 -9.57
N GLN A 105 1.27 -8.18 -8.54
CA GLN A 105 1.41 -9.63 -8.74
C GLN A 105 0.10 -10.25 -9.24
N GLN A 106 -1.05 -9.81 -8.73
CA GLN A 106 -2.37 -10.30 -9.17
C GLN A 106 -2.65 -9.90 -10.61
N GLU A 107 -2.41 -8.63 -10.96
CA GLU A 107 -2.53 -8.12 -12.34
C GLU A 107 -1.63 -8.91 -13.30
N ARG A 108 -0.36 -9.12 -12.95
CA ARG A 108 0.57 -9.94 -13.74
C ARG A 108 0.11 -11.38 -13.91
N ARG A 109 -0.54 -11.98 -12.90
CA ARG A 109 -1.08 -13.35 -12.99
C ARG A 109 -2.31 -13.43 -13.88
N GLN A 110 -3.15 -12.40 -13.84
CA GLN A 110 -4.33 -12.29 -14.71
C GLN A 110 -3.92 -12.12 -16.17
N SER A 111 -2.83 -11.38 -16.44
CA SER A 111 -2.32 -11.13 -17.80
C SER A 111 -1.49 -12.26 -18.41
N LEU A 112 -1.32 -13.42 -17.74
CA LEU A 112 -0.51 -14.51 -18.28
C LEU A 112 -1.18 -15.18 -19.47
N THR A 113 -0.41 -15.45 -20.51
CA THR A 113 -0.82 -16.33 -21.62
C THR A 113 -0.75 -17.80 -21.19
N ASP A 114 -1.38 -18.71 -21.94
CA ASP A 114 -1.34 -20.14 -21.63
C ASP A 114 0.10 -20.70 -21.63
N PHE A 115 0.92 -20.28 -22.59
CA PHE A 115 2.32 -20.66 -22.64
C PHE A 115 3.11 -20.17 -21.42
N ASP A 116 2.85 -18.95 -20.94
CA ASP A 116 3.51 -18.46 -19.73
C ASP A 116 3.03 -19.18 -18.46
N ARG A 117 1.75 -19.61 -18.40
CA ARG A 117 1.27 -20.48 -17.32
C ARG A 117 2.01 -21.82 -17.32
N PHE A 118 2.28 -22.40 -18.48
CA PHE A 118 3.08 -23.61 -18.59
C PHE A 118 4.53 -23.40 -18.09
N LYS A 119 5.18 -22.31 -18.48
CA LYS A 119 6.53 -21.95 -17.97
C LYS A 119 6.52 -21.81 -16.44
N VAL A 120 5.56 -21.06 -15.89
CA VAL A 120 5.41 -20.88 -14.43
C VAL A 120 5.21 -22.22 -13.73
N MET A 121 4.41 -23.13 -14.30
CA MET A 121 4.19 -24.48 -13.75
C MET A 121 5.51 -25.27 -13.70
N ARG A 122 6.28 -25.29 -14.79
CA ARG A 122 7.58 -25.97 -14.87
C ARG A 122 8.58 -25.42 -13.83
N LEU A 123 8.73 -24.09 -13.77
CA LEU A 123 9.63 -23.43 -12.81
C LEU A 123 9.22 -23.68 -11.35
N LYS A 124 7.91 -23.68 -11.05
CA LYS A 124 7.41 -24.04 -9.71
C LYS A 124 7.73 -25.48 -9.34
N LYS A 125 7.66 -26.42 -10.29
CA LYS A 125 8.00 -27.83 -10.05
C LYS A 125 9.49 -27.98 -9.72
N GLN A 126 10.36 -27.31 -10.47
CA GLN A 126 11.81 -27.30 -10.21
C GLN A 126 12.12 -26.71 -8.83
N ARG A 127 11.56 -25.53 -8.50
CA ARG A 127 11.77 -24.88 -7.20
C ARG A 127 11.34 -25.77 -6.03
N ARG A 128 10.16 -26.39 -6.11
CA ARG A 128 9.64 -27.31 -5.07
C ARG A 128 10.52 -28.54 -4.87
N PHE A 129 11.12 -29.06 -5.94
CA PHE A 129 12.01 -30.20 -5.86
C PHE A 129 13.27 -29.84 -5.06
N GLU A 130 13.92 -28.72 -5.40
CA GLU A 130 15.10 -28.24 -4.68
C GLU A 130 14.79 -27.89 -3.21
N GLU A 131 13.67 -27.21 -2.94
CA GLU A 131 13.22 -26.91 -1.57
C GLU A 131 13.06 -28.19 -0.74
N ARG A 132 12.45 -29.25 -1.30
CA ARG A 132 12.26 -30.53 -0.61
C ARG A 132 13.57 -31.27 -0.39
N LYS A 133 14.48 -31.24 -1.36
CA LYS A 133 15.82 -31.83 -1.24
C LYS A 133 16.61 -31.17 -0.12
N ALA A 134 16.61 -29.84 -0.06
CA ALA A 134 17.25 -29.08 1.01
C ALA A 134 16.62 -29.38 2.38
N LEU A 135 15.29 -29.39 2.46
CA LEU A 135 14.57 -29.70 3.70
C LEU A 135 14.85 -31.12 4.20
N ALA A 136 14.90 -32.12 3.31
CA ALA A 136 15.24 -33.49 3.68
C ALA A 136 16.65 -33.59 4.28
N LYS A 137 17.62 -32.85 3.71
CA LYS A 137 18.99 -32.78 4.25
C LYS A 137 19.02 -32.16 5.65
N ILE A 138 18.32 -31.04 5.85
CA ILE A 138 18.25 -30.37 7.16
C ILE A 138 17.59 -31.28 8.20
N ARG A 139 16.51 -31.98 7.85
CA ARG A 139 15.82 -32.92 8.73
C ARG A 139 16.64 -34.17 9.07
N ALA A 140 17.53 -34.61 8.18
CA ALA A 140 18.41 -35.74 8.45
C ALA A 140 19.60 -35.34 9.35
N SER A 141 19.97 -34.06 9.37
CA SER A 141 21.04 -33.52 10.21
C SER A 141 20.60 -32.95 11.56
N ALA A 142 19.29 -32.75 11.75
CA ALA A 142 18.67 -32.26 12.99
C ALA A 142 18.13 -33.44 13.80
#